data_AF-A0A940V977-F1
#
_entry.id   AF-A0A940V977-F1
#
_cell.length_a   1.000
_cell.length_b   1.000
_cell.length_c   1.000
_cell.angle_alpha   90.00
_cell.angle_beta   90.00
_cell.angle_gamma   90.00
#
_symmetry.space_group_name_H-M   'P 1'
#
loop_
_entity.id
_entity.type
_entity.pdbx_description
1 polymer ?
#
loop_
_entity_poly.entity_id
_entity_poly.type
_entity_poly.pdbx_seq_one_letter_code
_entity_poly.pdbx_strand_id
1 'polypeptide(L)'
;FFVGPKAFYQALNDMSEEERKLFGMSGVEKVNQLYGGEELRSLQRKDARFVNTGMVASVLGSIASDQLEDGRVISGIGGQYNFVAMGHALPDARVIMMIKSTKGSGKTLKSNIVFSYGHCSVPKHLRDIIVTEYGIADVRSKPEKQVIAELINVADSRFQIQLLEQAKKAGKIPLDYEIPQEYRNNTPEKITALLKPYQSKGVFQPFPFGTDLTETEIALGGALKGLKKLTTGNRLKMTKGLLLELLRPIPESARPYTERLQLHKPSSIQEKLMRKLVVFALRNNNLLNKSPLHQRPVSNQVRDNHTL
;
A
#
# COMPACT_ATOMS: atom_id res chain seq x y z
N PHE A 1 -0.65 12.98 17.37
CA PHE A 1 0.05 11.84 18.03
C PHE A 1 1.12 11.34 17.08
N PHE A 2 2.24 10.85 17.60
CA PHE A 2 3.33 10.29 16.80
C PHE A 2 3.22 8.77 16.79
N VAL A 3 3.25 8.15 15.61
CA VAL A 3 3.27 6.69 15.44
C VAL A 3 4.39 6.34 14.50
N GLY A 4 5.28 5.47 14.93
CA GLY A 4 6.40 5.00 14.13
C GLY A 4 7.17 3.89 14.84
N PRO A 5 8.26 3.39 14.23
CA PRO A 5 9.18 2.47 14.88
C PRO A 5 9.95 3.17 16.01
N LYS A 6 10.65 2.42 16.87
CA LYS A 6 11.50 2.97 17.94
C LYS A 6 12.53 3.97 17.41
N ALA A 7 13.10 3.73 16.24
CA ALA A 7 14.03 4.64 15.59
C ALA A 7 13.42 6.03 15.32
N PHE A 8 12.12 6.10 15.01
CA PHE A 8 11.43 7.38 14.80
C PHE A 8 11.30 8.16 16.12
N TYR A 9 10.96 7.48 17.22
CA TYR A 9 10.92 8.12 18.54
C TYR A 9 12.32 8.55 19.01
N GLN A 10 13.33 7.73 18.73
CA GLN A 10 14.72 8.09 19.03
C GLN A 10 15.13 9.36 18.27
N ALA A 11 14.83 9.44 16.98
CA ALA A 11 15.09 10.65 16.20
C ALA A 11 14.38 11.89 16.79
N LEU A 12 13.15 11.76 17.26
CA LEU A 12 12.44 12.87 17.94
C LEU A 12 13.09 13.27 19.27
N ASN A 13 13.62 12.31 20.03
CA ASN A 13 14.30 12.57 21.31
C ASN A 13 15.68 13.21 21.11
N ASP A 14 16.38 12.84 20.03
CA ASP A 14 17.71 13.32 19.69
C ASP A 14 17.69 14.70 18.99
N MET A 15 16.51 15.16 18.53
CA MET A 15 16.35 16.49 17.94
C MET A 15 16.72 17.61 18.92
N SER A 16 17.39 18.64 18.39
CA SER A 16 17.65 19.87 19.12
C SER A 16 16.35 20.52 19.62
N GLU A 17 16.45 21.39 20.63
CA GLU A 17 15.28 22.16 21.07
C GLU A 17 14.73 23.06 19.95
N GLU A 18 15.62 23.61 19.11
CA GLU A 18 15.28 24.48 17.98
C GLU A 18 14.46 23.74 16.92
N GLU A 19 14.87 22.53 16.52
CA GLU A 19 14.11 21.68 15.61
C GLU A 19 12.78 21.24 16.22
N ARG A 20 12.77 20.87 17.51
CA ARG A 20 11.53 20.47 18.20
C ARG A 20 10.50 21.59 18.24
N LYS A 21 10.94 22.85 18.36
CA LYS A 21 10.06 24.03 18.33
C LYS A 21 9.38 24.25 16.97
N LEU A 22 9.84 23.62 15.90
CA LEU A 22 9.16 23.65 14.59
C LEU A 22 7.86 22.83 14.58
N PHE A 23 7.67 21.90 15.52
CA PHE A 23 6.47 21.07 15.60
C PHE A 23 5.40 21.67 16.53
N GLY A 24 4.44 22.39 15.94
CA GLY A 24 3.27 22.89 16.65
C GLY A 24 2.19 21.83 16.89
N MET A 25 2.22 21.17 18.04
CA MET A 25 1.16 20.22 18.43
C MET A 25 -0.12 20.97 18.86
N SER A 26 -1.28 20.52 18.42
CA SER A 26 -2.58 21.11 18.76
C SER A 26 -3.69 20.06 18.73
N GLY A 27 -4.82 20.36 19.38
CA GLY A 27 -6.00 19.50 19.39
C GLY A 27 -6.58 19.28 18.00
N VAL A 28 -7.26 18.14 17.81
CA VAL A 28 -7.86 17.75 16.52
C VAL A 28 -8.94 18.74 16.08
N GLU A 29 -9.63 19.38 17.03
CA GLU A 29 -10.62 20.43 16.77
C GLU A 29 -10.01 21.70 16.15
N LYS A 30 -8.69 21.88 16.24
CA LYS A 30 -7.98 22.99 15.58
C LYS A 30 -7.33 22.55 14.28
N VAL A 31 -6.66 21.39 14.29
CA VAL A 31 -5.85 20.93 13.15
C VAL A 31 -6.74 20.54 11.97
N ASN A 32 -7.86 19.87 12.21
CA ASN A 32 -8.69 19.27 11.16
C ASN A 32 -9.69 20.26 10.54
N GLN A 33 -9.78 21.51 10.99
CA GLN A 33 -10.78 22.44 10.47
C GLN A 33 -10.30 23.89 10.43
N LEU A 34 -10.99 24.70 9.62
CA LEU A 34 -10.76 26.14 9.55
C LEU A 34 -11.56 26.91 10.60
N TYR A 35 -12.61 26.33 11.19
CA TYR A 35 -13.52 27.03 12.10
C TYR A 35 -12.84 27.59 13.36
N GLY A 36 -13.15 28.85 13.70
CA GLY A 36 -12.63 29.54 14.88
C GLY A 36 -11.23 30.13 14.65
N GLY A 37 -10.98 30.68 13.47
CA GLY A 37 -9.71 31.29 13.08
C GLY A 37 -9.44 31.21 11.58
N GLU A 38 -10.49 31.22 10.77
CA GLU A 38 -10.55 30.90 9.35
C GLU A 38 -9.51 31.70 8.55
N GLU A 39 -9.41 33.00 8.80
CA GLU A 39 -8.46 33.89 8.13
C GLU A 39 -7.02 33.45 8.36
N LEU A 40 -6.57 33.44 9.62
CA LEU A 40 -5.21 33.04 9.98
C LEU A 40 -4.91 31.60 9.52
N ARG A 41 -5.86 30.68 9.71
CA ARG A 41 -5.73 29.27 9.35
C ARG A 41 -5.64 29.03 7.85
N SER A 42 -6.27 29.88 7.05
CA SER A 42 -6.15 29.84 5.59
C SER A 42 -4.85 30.48 5.12
N LEU A 43 -4.41 31.56 5.77
CA LEU A 43 -3.12 32.19 5.51
C LEU A 43 -1.94 31.27 5.84
N GLN A 44 -2.06 30.43 6.87
CA GLN A 44 -1.02 29.47 7.28
C GLN A 44 -0.97 28.20 6.42
N ARG A 45 -2.06 27.83 5.74
CA ARG A 45 -2.16 26.57 4.98
C ARG A 45 -2.05 26.79 3.47
N LYS A 46 -0.98 27.50 3.07
CA LYS A 46 -0.65 27.70 1.65
C LYS A 46 -0.22 26.40 1.00
N ASP A 47 -0.63 26.21 -0.25
CA ASP A 47 -0.29 25.05 -1.08
C ASP A 47 -0.55 23.69 -0.39
N ALA A 48 -1.56 23.62 0.48
CA ALA A 48 -1.80 22.41 1.27
C ALA A 48 -2.11 21.19 0.38
N ARG A 49 -1.56 20.02 0.72
CA ARG A 49 -1.81 18.74 0.04
C ARG A 49 -2.34 17.72 1.04
N PHE A 50 -3.62 17.40 0.93
CA PHE A 50 -4.28 16.47 1.84
C PHE A 50 -4.27 15.06 1.25
N VAL A 51 -3.27 14.26 1.64
CA VAL A 51 -3.09 12.89 1.15
C VAL A 51 -3.81 11.91 2.06
N ASN A 52 -4.75 11.14 1.51
CA ASN A 52 -5.58 10.18 2.22
C ASN A 52 -5.58 8.82 1.51
N THR A 53 -5.92 7.75 2.21
CA THR A 53 -6.17 6.44 1.61
C THR A 53 -7.67 6.15 1.61
N GLY A 54 -8.19 5.63 0.50
CA GLY A 54 -9.56 5.11 0.42
C GLY A 54 -9.57 3.62 0.12
N MET A 55 -10.74 2.98 0.27
CA MET A 55 -10.90 1.55 0.00
C MET A 55 -11.31 1.29 -1.44
N VAL A 56 -12.30 2.03 -1.94
CA VAL A 56 -12.93 1.84 -3.24
C VAL A 56 -13.30 3.20 -3.82
N ALA A 57 -13.09 3.39 -5.12
CA ALA A 57 -13.57 4.55 -5.86
C ALA A 57 -14.53 4.11 -6.97
N SER A 58 -15.66 4.81 -7.13
CA SER A 58 -16.50 4.65 -8.30
C SER A 58 -15.91 5.41 -9.49
N VAL A 59 -16.14 4.96 -10.72
CA VAL A 59 -15.78 5.71 -11.94
C VAL A 59 -16.53 7.05 -12.04
N LEU A 60 -17.57 7.26 -11.23
CA LEU A 60 -18.27 8.54 -11.07
C LEU A 60 -17.54 9.50 -10.11
N GLY A 61 -16.47 9.05 -9.46
CA GLY A 61 -15.61 9.85 -8.58
C GLY A 61 -16.03 9.90 -7.11
N SER A 62 -17.01 9.10 -6.67
CA SER A 62 -17.26 8.90 -5.23
C SER A 62 -16.28 7.89 -4.63
N ILE A 63 -15.95 8.05 -3.35
CA ILE A 63 -15.01 7.17 -2.63
C ILE A 63 -15.66 6.64 -1.36
N ALA A 64 -15.44 5.36 -1.10
CA ALA A 64 -15.72 4.71 0.18
C ALA A 64 -14.40 4.35 0.87
N SER A 65 -14.31 4.64 2.17
CA SER A 65 -13.05 4.54 2.94
C SER A 65 -13.17 3.73 4.23
N ASP A 66 -14.37 3.53 4.76
CA ASP A 66 -14.56 3.05 6.13
C ASP A 66 -15.56 1.89 6.27
N GLN A 67 -16.42 1.64 5.27
CA GLN A 67 -17.48 0.64 5.36
C GLN A 67 -17.61 -0.22 4.09
N LEU A 68 -18.04 -1.46 4.25
CA LEU A 68 -18.47 -2.35 3.17
C LEU A 68 -19.94 -2.14 2.80
N GLU A 69 -20.36 -2.63 1.63
CA GLU A 69 -21.74 -2.51 1.12
C GLU A 69 -22.79 -3.20 2.01
N ASP A 70 -22.38 -4.17 2.82
CA ASP A 70 -23.25 -4.86 3.79
C ASP A 70 -23.29 -4.17 5.16
N GLY A 71 -22.80 -2.93 5.24
CA GLY A 71 -22.80 -2.13 6.47
C GLY A 71 -21.69 -2.47 7.46
N ARG A 72 -20.84 -3.47 7.19
CA ARG A 72 -19.71 -3.76 8.08
C ARG A 72 -18.67 -2.64 8.05
N VAL A 73 -18.39 -2.09 9.22
CA VAL A 73 -17.34 -1.08 9.44
C VAL A 73 -15.97 -1.76 9.41
N ILE A 74 -15.07 -1.25 8.58
CA ILE A 74 -13.69 -1.72 8.43
C ILE A 74 -12.73 -0.85 9.24
N SER A 75 -12.99 0.46 9.24
CA SER A 75 -12.23 1.45 10.01
C SER A 75 -13.14 2.64 10.33
N GLY A 76 -12.67 3.61 11.11
CA GLY A 76 -13.34 4.90 11.23
C GLY A 76 -12.89 5.86 10.13
N ILE A 77 -13.78 6.73 9.65
CA ILE A 77 -13.44 7.78 8.67
C ILE A 77 -12.34 8.73 9.15
N GLY A 78 -12.25 8.93 10.48
CA GLY A 78 -11.28 9.82 11.10
C GLY A 78 -11.37 11.25 10.56
N GLY A 79 -10.22 11.92 10.42
CA GLY A 79 -10.13 13.27 9.88
C GLY A 79 -10.24 13.37 8.36
N GLN A 80 -10.38 12.25 7.64
CA GLN A 80 -10.36 12.25 6.18
C GLN A 80 -11.39 13.21 5.60
N TYR A 81 -12.64 13.10 6.04
CA TYR A 81 -13.72 13.99 5.60
C TYR A 81 -13.36 15.46 5.83
N ASN A 82 -12.82 15.81 6.99
CA ASN A 82 -12.48 17.18 7.32
C ASN A 82 -11.37 17.74 6.41
N PHE A 83 -10.33 16.96 6.14
CA PHE A 83 -9.25 17.38 5.24
C PHE A 83 -9.68 17.45 3.78
N VAL A 84 -10.59 16.57 3.36
CA VAL A 84 -11.21 16.67 2.03
C VAL A 84 -11.98 17.98 1.92
N ALA A 85 -12.88 18.28 2.86
CA ALA A 85 -13.65 19.52 2.86
C ALA A 85 -12.73 20.76 2.90
N MET A 86 -11.68 20.74 3.73
CA MET A 86 -10.69 21.81 3.82
C MET A 86 -9.94 22.02 2.51
N GLY A 87 -9.57 20.94 1.80
CA GLY A 87 -8.89 21.03 0.51
C GLY A 87 -9.72 21.68 -0.60
N HIS A 88 -11.06 21.67 -0.48
CA HIS A 88 -11.95 22.41 -1.39
C HIS A 88 -12.24 23.84 -0.93
N ALA A 89 -12.11 24.13 0.37
CA ALA A 89 -12.30 25.47 0.93
C ALA A 89 -11.08 26.39 0.73
N LEU A 90 -9.87 25.82 0.70
CA LEU A 90 -8.63 26.56 0.48
C LEU A 90 -8.35 26.72 -1.03
N PRO A 91 -8.10 27.95 -1.54
CA PRO A 91 -7.97 28.21 -2.97
C PRO A 91 -6.84 27.44 -3.69
N ASP A 92 -5.73 27.22 -3.00
CA ASP A 92 -4.48 26.63 -3.49
C ASP A 92 -4.27 25.19 -2.99
N ALA A 93 -5.23 24.62 -2.26
CA ALA A 93 -5.12 23.28 -1.73
C ALA A 93 -5.59 22.21 -2.70
N ARG A 94 -5.05 20.99 -2.54
CA ARG A 94 -5.45 19.80 -3.28
C ARG A 94 -5.70 18.62 -2.35
N VAL A 95 -6.65 17.78 -2.73
CA VAL A 95 -6.95 16.51 -2.08
C VAL A 95 -6.44 15.37 -2.96
N ILE A 96 -5.68 14.46 -2.37
CA ILE A 96 -5.09 13.30 -3.06
C ILE A 96 -5.60 12.05 -2.37
N MET A 97 -6.40 11.26 -3.09
CA MET A 97 -6.91 9.98 -2.62
C MET A 97 -6.13 8.82 -3.22
N MET A 98 -5.42 8.08 -2.38
CA MET A 98 -4.70 6.87 -2.76
C MET A 98 -5.62 5.65 -2.67
N ILE A 99 -5.81 4.96 -3.78
CA ILE A 99 -6.65 3.76 -3.91
C ILE A 99 -5.80 2.66 -4.54
N LYS A 100 -5.63 1.53 -3.86
CA LYS A 100 -5.09 0.34 -4.53
C LYS A 100 -6.05 -0.07 -5.64
N SER A 101 -5.58 -0.31 -6.84
CA SER A 101 -6.44 -0.62 -7.98
C SER A 101 -7.23 -1.93 -7.80
N THR A 102 -6.68 -2.88 -7.03
CA THR A 102 -7.33 -4.18 -6.76
C THR A 102 -7.21 -4.62 -5.29
N LYS A 103 -8.08 -5.55 -4.89
CA LYS A 103 -8.00 -6.32 -3.64
C LYS A 103 -8.21 -7.81 -3.88
N GLY A 104 -7.70 -8.63 -2.97
CA GLY A 104 -7.79 -10.09 -3.09
C GLY A 104 -6.75 -10.68 -4.05
N SER A 105 -6.92 -11.94 -4.41
CA SER A 105 -5.99 -12.68 -5.29
C SER A 105 -6.66 -13.90 -5.93
N GLY A 106 -6.21 -14.31 -7.11
CA GLY A 106 -6.77 -15.47 -7.79
C GLY A 106 -8.28 -15.31 -8.01
N LYS A 107 -9.08 -16.31 -7.60
CA LYS A 107 -10.55 -16.28 -7.75
C LYS A 107 -11.26 -15.18 -6.94
N THR A 108 -10.62 -14.61 -5.92
CA THR A 108 -11.20 -13.54 -5.10
C THR A 108 -10.70 -12.15 -5.47
N LEU A 109 -9.89 -12.04 -6.54
CA LEU A 109 -9.42 -10.76 -7.05
C LEU A 109 -10.62 -9.91 -7.48
N LYS A 110 -10.68 -8.67 -6.98
CA LYS A 110 -11.70 -7.69 -7.31
C LYS A 110 -11.03 -6.35 -7.58
N SER A 111 -11.63 -5.57 -8.49
CA SER A 111 -11.28 -4.17 -8.65
C SER A 111 -11.72 -3.35 -7.44
N ASN A 112 -10.95 -2.32 -7.10
CA ASN A 112 -11.36 -1.24 -6.21
C ASN A 112 -11.73 0.04 -6.99
N ILE A 113 -11.49 0.07 -8.30
CA ILE A 113 -12.17 1.01 -9.20
C ILE A 113 -13.42 0.30 -9.71
N VAL A 114 -14.59 0.77 -9.31
CA VAL A 114 -15.88 0.09 -9.57
C VAL A 114 -16.82 1.02 -10.33
N PHE A 115 -17.87 0.48 -10.94
CA PHE A 115 -18.89 1.35 -11.53
C PHE A 115 -19.74 2.06 -10.45
N SER A 116 -20.17 1.31 -9.44
CA SER A 116 -20.97 1.77 -8.31
C SER A 116 -20.59 1.04 -7.03
N TYR A 117 -20.84 1.67 -5.87
CA TYR A 117 -20.60 1.07 -4.55
C TYR A 117 -21.71 1.49 -3.57
N GLY A 118 -22.18 0.55 -2.74
CA GLY A 118 -23.28 0.77 -1.78
C GLY A 118 -22.96 1.64 -0.56
N HIS A 119 -21.79 2.27 -0.50
CA HIS A 119 -21.38 3.20 0.56
C HIS A 119 -20.63 4.40 -0.01
N CYS A 120 -20.67 5.54 0.67
CA CYS A 120 -20.00 6.75 0.24
C CYS A 120 -19.51 7.57 1.44
N SER A 121 -18.19 7.68 1.58
CA SER A 121 -17.55 8.53 2.60
C SER A 121 -17.21 9.91 2.02
N VAL A 122 -16.75 9.96 0.77
CA VAL A 122 -16.45 11.20 0.03
C VAL A 122 -17.32 11.25 -1.23
N PRO A 123 -18.30 12.17 -1.30
CA PRO A 123 -19.17 12.29 -2.47
C PRO A 123 -18.41 12.80 -3.69
N LYS A 124 -18.93 12.49 -4.88
CA LYS A 124 -18.30 12.87 -6.16
C LYS A 124 -18.05 14.37 -6.33
N HIS A 125 -18.76 15.22 -5.60
CA HIS A 125 -18.58 16.68 -5.63
C HIS A 125 -17.29 17.13 -4.94
N LEU A 126 -16.72 16.30 -4.07
CA LEU A 126 -15.47 16.55 -3.36
C LEU A 126 -14.29 15.76 -3.96
N ARG A 127 -14.46 15.19 -5.16
CA ARG A 127 -13.36 14.52 -5.87
C ARG A 127 -12.31 15.53 -6.33
N ASP A 128 -11.06 15.10 -6.30
CA ASP A 128 -9.93 15.92 -6.75
C ASP A 128 -8.91 15.03 -7.47
N ILE A 129 -7.84 14.59 -6.83
CA ILE A 129 -6.86 13.68 -7.43
C ILE A 129 -7.07 12.26 -6.87
N ILE A 130 -7.12 11.27 -7.76
CA ILE A 130 -7.16 9.85 -7.38
C ILE A 130 -5.92 9.16 -7.93
N VAL A 131 -5.18 8.48 -7.06
CA VAL A 131 -3.91 7.82 -7.39
C VAL A 131 -4.03 6.33 -7.18
N THR A 132 -3.67 5.55 -8.19
CA THR A 132 -3.45 4.10 -8.07
C THR A 132 -1.99 3.78 -8.35
N GLU A 133 -1.59 2.52 -8.18
CA GLU A 133 -0.28 2.04 -8.59
C GLU A 133 0.00 2.19 -10.11
N TYR A 134 -1.01 2.51 -10.91
CA TYR A 134 -0.92 2.62 -12.36
C TYR A 134 -0.91 4.06 -12.89
N GLY A 135 -1.23 5.05 -12.06
CA GLY A 135 -1.21 6.44 -12.49
C GLY A 135 -2.02 7.38 -11.60
N ILE A 136 -2.19 8.60 -12.12
CA ILE A 136 -2.85 9.72 -11.45
C ILE A 136 -4.03 10.16 -12.32
N ALA A 137 -5.23 10.13 -11.75
CA ALA A 137 -6.43 10.70 -12.32
C ALA A 137 -6.71 12.04 -11.63
N ASP A 138 -6.31 13.15 -12.26
CA ASP A 138 -6.70 14.50 -11.82
C ASP A 138 -8.11 14.80 -12.35
N VAL A 139 -9.13 14.81 -11.49
CA VAL A 139 -10.54 14.85 -11.90
C VAL A 139 -11.33 16.01 -11.30
N ARG A 140 -10.66 16.96 -10.64
CA ARG A 140 -11.29 18.17 -10.10
C ARG A 140 -11.91 18.97 -11.23
N SER A 141 -13.16 19.40 -11.04
CA SER A 141 -13.90 20.24 -12.01
C SER A 141 -14.04 19.66 -13.43
N LYS A 142 -13.69 18.38 -13.64
CA LYS A 142 -13.86 17.71 -14.94
C LYS A 142 -15.32 17.26 -15.14
N PRO A 143 -15.86 17.34 -16.38
CA PRO A 143 -17.13 16.73 -16.75
C PRO A 143 -17.15 15.23 -16.43
N GLU A 144 -18.32 14.69 -16.07
CA GLU A 144 -18.46 13.29 -15.62
C GLU A 144 -17.87 12.28 -16.62
N LYS A 145 -18.04 12.48 -17.93
CA LYS A 145 -17.45 11.62 -18.97
C LYS A 145 -15.92 11.56 -18.93
N GLN A 146 -15.26 12.68 -18.64
CA GLN A 146 -13.80 12.75 -18.51
C GLN A 146 -13.35 12.08 -17.22
N VAL A 147 -14.09 12.26 -16.12
CA VAL A 147 -13.78 11.59 -14.85
C VAL A 147 -13.83 10.07 -14.98
N ILE A 148 -14.85 9.56 -15.69
CA ILE A 148 -14.97 8.12 -15.98
C ILE A 148 -13.76 7.65 -16.80
N ALA A 149 -13.41 8.37 -17.88
CA ALA A 149 -12.26 8.05 -18.71
C ALA A 149 -10.97 7.97 -17.89
N GLU A 150 -10.68 9.01 -17.08
CA GLU A 150 -9.48 9.10 -16.24
C GLU A 150 -9.43 7.99 -15.19
N LEU A 151 -10.55 7.65 -14.55
CA LEU A 151 -10.59 6.58 -13.57
C LEU A 151 -10.44 5.18 -14.17
N ILE A 152 -10.98 4.96 -15.37
CA ILE A 152 -10.71 3.73 -16.12
C ILE A 152 -9.23 3.66 -16.52
N ASN A 153 -8.62 4.78 -16.92
CA ASN A 153 -7.21 4.84 -17.32
C ASN A 153 -6.25 4.47 -16.19
N VAL A 154 -6.62 4.67 -14.91
CA VAL A 154 -5.82 4.26 -13.74
C VAL A 154 -6.31 2.95 -13.08
N ALA A 155 -7.32 2.30 -13.66
CA ALA A 155 -7.77 0.98 -13.22
C ALA A 155 -6.83 -0.13 -13.74
N ASP A 156 -6.86 -1.27 -13.06
CA ASP A 156 -6.15 -2.48 -13.46
C ASP A 156 -6.74 -3.01 -14.79
N SER A 157 -5.88 -3.30 -15.76
CA SER A 157 -6.31 -3.66 -17.12
C SER A 157 -7.16 -4.92 -17.19
N ARG A 158 -7.12 -5.78 -16.16
CA ARG A 158 -8.02 -6.95 -16.06
C ARG A 158 -9.49 -6.57 -15.87
N PHE A 159 -9.78 -5.33 -15.46
CA PHE A 159 -11.14 -4.84 -15.17
C PHE A 159 -11.56 -3.65 -16.03
N GLN A 160 -10.62 -3.00 -16.74
CA GLN A 160 -10.87 -1.82 -17.57
C GLN A 160 -12.00 -2.00 -18.60
N ILE A 161 -12.00 -3.11 -19.34
CA ILE A 161 -13.01 -3.39 -20.37
C ILE A 161 -14.40 -3.50 -19.74
N GLN A 162 -14.53 -4.23 -18.64
CA GLN A 162 -15.81 -4.35 -17.94
C GLN A 162 -16.34 -2.99 -17.46
N LEU A 163 -15.47 -2.13 -16.91
CA LEU A 163 -15.84 -0.79 -16.47
C LEU A 163 -16.29 0.09 -17.64
N LEU A 164 -15.59 0.02 -18.77
CA LEU A 164 -15.94 0.76 -19.98
C LEU A 164 -17.31 0.34 -20.51
N GLU A 165 -17.58 -0.96 -20.59
CA GLU A 165 -18.88 -1.48 -21.05
C GLU A 165 -20.02 -1.05 -20.11
N GLN A 166 -19.80 -1.06 -18.79
CA GLN A 166 -20.77 -0.53 -17.82
C GLN A 166 -21.05 0.96 -18.05
N ALA A 167 -20.01 1.76 -18.30
CA ALA A 167 -20.15 3.18 -18.59
C ALA A 167 -20.87 3.48 -19.91
N LYS A 168 -20.56 2.72 -20.98
CA LYS A 168 -21.23 2.82 -22.28
C LYS A 168 -22.71 2.44 -22.16
N LYS A 169 -23.01 1.32 -21.52
CA LYS A 169 -24.38 0.86 -21.27
C LYS A 169 -25.21 1.88 -20.49
N ALA A 170 -24.58 2.61 -19.56
CA ALA A 170 -25.23 3.65 -18.78
C ALA A 170 -25.34 5.01 -19.51
N GLY A 171 -24.85 5.13 -20.75
CA GLY A 171 -24.85 6.39 -21.50
C GLY A 171 -23.93 7.47 -20.90
N LYS A 172 -22.94 7.07 -20.10
CA LYS A 172 -22.06 7.99 -19.36
C LYS A 172 -20.77 8.35 -20.08
N ILE A 173 -20.44 7.63 -21.14
CA ILE A 173 -19.28 7.86 -22.00
C ILE A 173 -19.68 7.54 -23.46
N PRO A 174 -19.10 8.22 -24.47
CA PRO A 174 -19.40 7.93 -25.88
C PRO A 174 -19.17 6.46 -26.25
N LEU A 175 -20.01 5.92 -27.14
CA LEU A 175 -19.94 4.51 -27.56
C LEU A 175 -18.67 4.20 -28.36
N ASP A 176 -18.12 5.20 -29.04
CA ASP A 176 -16.87 5.17 -29.80
C ASP A 176 -15.63 5.44 -28.94
N TYR A 177 -15.79 5.78 -27.65
CA TYR A 177 -14.65 5.94 -26.77
C TYR A 177 -13.89 4.62 -26.62
N GLU A 178 -12.57 4.72 -26.73
CA GLU A 178 -11.63 3.66 -26.42
C GLU A 178 -10.63 4.14 -25.35
N ILE A 179 -10.21 3.21 -24.50
CA ILE A 179 -9.12 3.47 -23.53
C ILE A 179 -7.83 3.74 -24.31
N PRO A 180 -7.08 4.82 -24.08
CA PRO A 180 -5.83 5.07 -24.79
C PRO A 180 -4.80 3.95 -24.57
N GLN A 181 -3.97 3.68 -25.58
CA GLN A 181 -3.10 2.50 -25.63
C GLN A 181 -2.13 2.41 -24.45
N GLU A 182 -1.61 3.55 -23.99
CA GLU A 182 -0.67 3.67 -22.88
C GLU A 182 -1.24 3.15 -21.54
N TYR A 183 -2.57 3.16 -21.39
CA TYR A 183 -3.29 2.70 -20.19
C TYR A 183 -3.76 1.24 -20.26
N ARG A 184 -3.64 0.57 -21.41
CA ARG A 184 -4.14 -0.81 -21.62
C ARG A 184 -3.23 -1.90 -21.04
N ASN A 185 -2.13 -1.55 -20.39
CA ASN A 185 -1.18 -2.50 -19.77
C ASN A 185 -0.95 -2.19 -18.28
N ASN A 186 -1.98 -1.79 -17.57
CA ASN A 186 -1.97 -1.58 -16.12
C ASN A 186 -2.01 -2.92 -15.39
N THR A 187 -0.85 -3.57 -15.29
CA THR A 187 -0.70 -4.91 -14.70
C THR A 187 0.35 -4.94 -13.60
N PRO A 188 0.20 -5.82 -12.58
CA PRO A 188 1.22 -5.99 -11.54
C PRO A 188 2.59 -6.38 -12.12
N GLU A 189 2.60 -7.10 -13.24
CA GLU A 189 3.79 -7.51 -13.97
C GLU A 189 4.55 -6.31 -14.54
N LYS A 190 3.84 -5.33 -15.14
CA LYS A 190 4.45 -4.07 -15.64
C LYS A 190 5.13 -3.31 -14.50
N ILE A 191 4.44 -3.14 -13.36
CA ILE A 191 5.01 -2.44 -12.20
C ILE A 191 6.20 -3.20 -11.63
N THR A 192 6.11 -4.53 -11.52
CA THR A 192 7.21 -5.36 -11.04
C THR A 192 8.44 -5.26 -11.97
N ALA A 193 8.23 -5.33 -13.28
CA ALA A 193 9.29 -5.18 -14.27
C ALA A 193 9.95 -3.79 -14.21
N LEU A 194 9.15 -2.74 -14.04
CA LEU A 194 9.63 -1.36 -13.89
C LEU A 194 10.50 -1.19 -12.64
N LEU A 195 10.09 -1.74 -11.50
CA LEU A 195 10.76 -1.55 -10.21
C LEU A 195 12.00 -2.44 -10.04
N LYS A 196 12.06 -3.59 -10.70
CA LYS A 196 13.12 -4.61 -10.51
C LYS A 196 14.56 -4.07 -10.66
N PRO A 197 14.91 -3.25 -11.67
CA PRO A 197 16.26 -2.71 -11.82
C PRO A 197 16.67 -1.75 -10.69
N TYR A 198 15.71 -1.06 -10.09
CA TYR A 198 15.95 -0.14 -8.97
C TYR A 198 16.07 -0.90 -7.64
N GLN A 199 15.25 -1.95 -7.47
CA GLN A 199 15.34 -2.85 -6.33
C GLN A 199 16.69 -3.58 -6.30
N SER A 200 17.21 -4.04 -7.46
CA SER A 200 18.54 -4.66 -7.51
C SER A 200 19.68 -3.70 -7.20
N LYS A 201 19.46 -2.38 -7.36
CA LYS A 201 20.38 -1.31 -6.93
C LYS A 201 20.15 -0.87 -5.48
N GLY A 202 19.17 -1.44 -4.78
CA GLY A 202 18.88 -1.15 -3.38
C GLY A 202 18.07 0.13 -3.12
N VAL A 203 17.42 0.72 -4.15
CA VAL A 203 16.71 2.01 -4.04
C VAL A 203 15.32 1.88 -3.38
N PHE A 204 14.70 0.70 -3.43
CA PHE A 204 13.38 0.43 -2.85
C PHE A 204 13.45 -0.64 -1.78
N GLN A 205 14.13 -0.32 -0.68
CA GLN A 205 14.23 -1.24 0.46
C GLN A 205 12.87 -1.45 1.12
N PRO A 206 12.59 -2.67 1.61
CA PRO A 206 11.50 -2.88 2.55
C PRO A 206 11.65 -1.96 3.77
N PHE A 207 10.58 -1.27 4.16
CA PHE A 207 10.56 -0.35 5.31
C PHE A 207 11.58 0.81 5.22
N PRO A 208 11.46 1.70 4.22
CA PRO A 208 12.42 2.78 3.97
C PRO A 208 12.53 3.81 5.11
N PHE A 209 11.55 3.85 6.01
CA PHE A 209 11.52 4.74 7.19
C PHE A 209 11.83 4.00 8.50
N GLY A 210 12.46 2.82 8.41
CA GLY A 210 12.78 1.97 9.54
C GLY A 210 11.64 1.02 9.96
N THR A 211 11.99 0.04 10.78
CA THR A 211 11.05 -0.95 11.33
C THR A 211 11.61 -1.52 12.64
N ASP A 212 10.72 -1.93 13.54
CA ASP A 212 11.09 -2.69 14.74
C ASP A 212 11.25 -4.19 14.47
N LEU A 213 10.98 -4.62 13.23
CA LEU A 213 11.21 -5.99 12.81
C LEU A 213 12.69 -6.23 12.56
N THR A 214 13.21 -7.30 13.15
CA THR A 214 14.54 -7.83 12.85
C THR A 214 14.63 -8.35 11.41
N GLU A 215 15.84 -8.43 10.85
CA GLU A 215 16.07 -9.02 9.52
C GLU A 215 15.47 -10.42 9.38
N THR A 216 15.56 -11.24 10.44
CA THR A 216 14.97 -12.57 10.53
C THR A 216 13.45 -12.52 10.38
N GLU A 217 12.77 -11.59 11.05
CA GLU A 217 11.31 -11.43 10.96
C GLU A 217 10.85 -10.92 9.60
N ILE A 218 11.60 -9.98 9.01
CA ILE A 218 11.32 -9.46 7.66
C ILE A 218 11.41 -10.61 6.65
N ALA A 219 12.51 -11.35 6.67
CA ALA A 219 12.75 -12.48 5.78
C ALA A 219 11.71 -13.60 5.99
N LEU A 220 11.38 -13.93 7.24
CA LEU A 220 10.35 -14.90 7.58
C LEU A 220 8.97 -14.47 7.10
N GLY A 221 8.59 -13.21 7.32
CA GLY A 221 7.33 -12.65 6.87
C GLY A 221 7.20 -12.69 5.35
N GLY A 222 8.29 -12.40 4.63
CA GLY A 222 8.37 -12.58 3.18
C GLY A 222 8.18 -14.04 2.75
N ALA A 223 8.87 -14.96 3.41
CA ALA A 223 8.80 -16.39 3.10
C ALA A 223 7.39 -16.97 3.29
N LEU A 224 6.75 -16.65 4.42
CA LEU A 224 5.39 -17.11 4.75
C LEU A 224 4.34 -16.51 3.80
N LYS A 225 4.49 -15.25 3.40
CA LYS A 225 3.63 -14.64 2.36
C LYS A 225 3.80 -15.34 1.03
N GLY A 226 5.03 -15.68 0.63
CA GLY A 226 5.32 -16.46 -0.57
C GLY A 226 4.68 -17.85 -0.54
N LEU A 227 4.77 -18.53 0.61
CA LEU A 227 4.12 -19.82 0.81
C LEU A 227 2.59 -19.71 0.67
N LYS A 228 1.97 -18.70 1.27
CA LYS A 228 0.52 -18.46 1.15
C LYS A 228 0.07 -18.23 -0.30
N LYS A 229 0.91 -17.61 -1.14
CA LYS A 229 0.64 -17.47 -2.58
C LYS A 229 0.73 -18.81 -3.31
N LEU A 230 1.71 -19.65 -2.97
CA LEU A 230 1.84 -20.98 -3.56
C LEU A 230 0.67 -21.90 -3.22
N THR A 231 0.17 -21.86 -1.98
CA THR A 231 -1.00 -22.66 -1.57
C THR A 231 -2.27 -22.29 -2.33
N THR A 232 -2.41 -21.02 -2.74
CA THR A 232 -3.57 -20.54 -3.52
C THR A 232 -3.42 -20.69 -5.03
N GLY A 233 -2.19 -20.64 -5.57
CA GLY A 233 -1.94 -20.64 -7.02
C GLY A 233 -1.54 -21.99 -7.64
N ASN A 234 -0.87 -22.89 -6.90
CA ASN A 234 -0.34 -24.13 -7.49
C ASN A 234 -0.28 -25.28 -6.47
N ARG A 235 -1.43 -25.90 -6.22
CA ARG A 235 -1.61 -26.96 -5.21
C ARG A 235 -0.71 -28.19 -5.47
N LEU A 236 -0.51 -28.57 -6.74
CA LEU A 236 0.32 -29.74 -7.08
C LEU A 236 1.80 -29.52 -6.78
N LYS A 237 2.33 -28.33 -7.10
CA LYS A 237 3.72 -27.96 -6.76
C LYS A 237 3.91 -27.90 -5.24
N MET A 238 2.91 -27.40 -4.52
CA MET A 238 2.93 -27.35 -3.06
C MET A 238 2.96 -28.75 -2.45
N THR A 239 2.06 -29.66 -2.84
CA THR A 239 1.98 -31.01 -2.25
C THR A 239 3.25 -31.81 -2.52
N LYS A 240 3.74 -31.81 -3.76
CA LYS A 240 5.00 -32.47 -4.11
C LYS A 240 6.19 -31.87 -3.35
N GLY A 241 6.29 -30.54 -3.31
CA GLY A 241 7.38 -29.84 -2.63
C GLY A 241 7.41 -30.08 -1.12
N LEU A 242 6.24 -30.05 -0.48
CA LEU A 242 6.13 -30.29 0.96
C LEU A 242 6.44 -31.75 1.31
N LEU A 243 5.98 -32.71 0.51
CA LEU A 243 6.24 -34.13 0.73
C LEU A 243 7.74 -34.45 0.60
N LEU A 244 8.43 -33.82 -0.36
CA LEU A 244 9.88 -33.87 -0.46
C LEU A 244 10.58 -33.21 0.75
N GLU A 245 10.07 -32.08 1.24
CA GLU A 245 10.69 -31.40 2.39
C GLU A 245 10.53 -32.18 3.71
N LEU A 246 9.46 -32.98 3.87
CA LEU A 246 9.30 -33.87 5.02
C LEU A 246 10.47 -34.85 5.15
N LEU A 247 11.03 -35.31 4.04
CA LEU A 247 12.16 -36.25 4.00
C LEU A 247 13.53 -35.57 4.14
N ARG A 248 13.63 -34.26 3.89
CA ARG A 248 14.93 -33.54 3.91
C ARG A 248 15.39 -33.19 5.32
N PRO A 249 16.70 -33.21 5.61
CA PRO A 249 17.21 -32.68 6.87
C PRO A 249 16.96 -31.17 6.94
N ILE A 250 16.82 -30.66 8.17
CA ILE A 250 16.69 -29.22 8.41
C ILE A 250 18.10 -28.63 8.42
N PRO A 251 18.41 -27.66 7.56
CA PRO A 251 19.73 -27.05 7.55
C PRO A 251 19.92 -26.14 8.76
N GLU A 252 21.16 -26.03 9.27
CA GLU A 252 21.52 -25.10 10.35
C GLU A 252 21.20 -23.63 9.98
N SER A 253 21.27 -23.26 8.70
CA SER A 253 20.86 -21.92 8.24
C SER A 253 19.38 -21.60 8.52
N ALA A 254 18.52 -22.60 8.79
CA ALA A 254 17.14 -22.38 9.19
C ALA A 254 16.98 -22.03 10.68
N ARG A 255 18.02 -22.23 11.49
CA ARG A 255 17.96 -22.13 12.95
C ARG A 255 17.44 -20.77 13.44
N PRO A 256 17.95 -19.60 13.00
CA PRO A 256 17.48 -18.31 13.47
C PRO A 256 15.97 -18.10 13.26
N TYR A 257 15.45 -18.58 12.12
CA TYR A 257 14.03 -18.49 11.79
C TYR A 257 13.17 -19.43 12.65
N THR A 258 13.64 -20.66 12.86
CA THR A 258 12.93 -21.63 13.70
C THR A 258 12.94 -21.24 15.17
N GLU A 259 14.03 -20.66 15.68
CA GLU A 259 14.10 -20.13 17.05
C GLU A 259 13.15 -18.95 17.24
N ARG A 260 13.09 -18.03 16.27
CA ARG A 260 12.17 -16.88 16.31
C ARG A 260 10.70 -17.29 16.43
N LEU A 261 10.34 -18.43 15.82
CA LEU A 261 9.00 -19.03 15.88
C LEU A 261 8.82 -20.05 17.02
N GLN A 262 9.83 -20.26 17.87
CA GLN A 262 9.83 -21.29 18.92
C GLN A 262 9.66 -22.73 18.40
N LEU A 263 10.10 -22.97 17.16
CA LEU A 263 10.04 -24.26 16.47
C LEU A 263 11.39 -24.97 16.40
N HIS A 264 12.46 -24.47 17.02
CA HIS A 264 13.77 -25.14 16.92
C HIS A 264 13.76 -26.55 17.55
N LYS A 265 13.16 -26.68 18.74
CA LYS A 265 12.96 -27.94 19.47
C LYS A 265 11.47 -28.26 19.61
N PRO A 266 10.82 -28.79 18.55
CA PRO A 266 9.38 -29.05 18.59
C PRO A 266 9.06 -30.22 19.52
N SER A 267 8.10 -30.00 20.42
CA SER A 267 7.59 -30.94 21.40
C SER A 267 6.47 -31.82 20.85
N SER A 268 5.68 -31.30 19.89
CA SER A 268 4.51 -31.98 19.33
C SER A 268 4.66 -32.36 17.85
N ILE A 269 3.82 -33.29 17.37
CA ILE A 269 3.74 -33.63 15.93
C ILE A 269 3.35 -32.40 15.10
N GLN A 270 2.45 -31.57 15.63
CA GLN A 270 2.03 -30.33 15.00
C GLN A 270 3.19 -29.35 14.83
N GLU A 271 4.00 -29.14 15.87
CA GLU A 271 5.18 -28.27 15.79
C GLU A 271 6.24 -28.82 14.83
N LYS A 272 6.43 -30.14 14.78
CA LYS A 272 7.32 -30.79 13.80
C LYS A 272 6.87 -30.50 12.37
N LEU A 273 5.56 -30.55 12.10
CA LEU A 273 4.99 -30.24 10.79
C LEU A 273 5.11 -28.75 10.46
N MET A 274 4.80 -27.86 11.41
CA MET A 274 4.96 -26.41 11.25
C MET A 274 6.40 -26.02 10.94
N ARG A 275 7.37 -26.62 11.64
CA ARG A 275 8.80 -26.43 11.39
C ARG A 275 9.17 -26.78 9.95
N LYS A 276 8.70 -27.92 9.45
CA LYS A 276 8.92 -28.35 8.06
C LYS A 276 8.27 -27.40 7.05
N LEU A 277 7.07 -26.91 7.34
CA LEU A 277 6.39 -25.91 6.53
C LEU A 277 7.18 -24.59 6.44
N VAL A 278 7.72 -24.12 7.57
CA VAL A 278 8.57 -22.92 7.62
C VAL A 278 9.85 -23.13 6.82
N VAL A 279 10.55 -24.25 7.00
CA VAL A 279 11.77 -24.56 6.24
C VAL A 279 11.47 -24.64 4.74
N PHE A 280 10.35 -25.25 4.35
CA PHE A 280 9.90 -25.25 2.97
C PHE A 280 9.69 -23.83 2.42
N ALA A 281 9.04 -22.95 3.19
CA ALA A 281 8.84 -21.55 2.83
C ALA A 281 10.17 -20.80 2.64
N LEU A 282 11.12 -20.97 3.57
CA LEU A 282 12.44 -20.36 3.51
C LEU A 282 13.23 -20.84 2.29
N ARG A 283 13.19 -22.15 1.99
CA ARG A 283 13.85 -22.74 0.83
C ARG A 283 13.31 -22.18 -0.48
N ASN A 284 11.99 -22.09 -0.61
CA ASN A 284 11.37 -21.53 -1.81
C ASN A 284 11.66 -20.04 -2.02
N ASN A 285 12.08 -19.32 -0.96
CA ASN A 285 12.51 -17.93 -1.04
C ASN A 285 14.04 -17.76 -1.07
N ASN A 286 14.79 -18.86 -1.29
CA ASN A 286 16.26 -18.88 -1.37
C ASN A 286 16.97 -18.33 -0.11
N LEU A 287 16.33 -18.41 1.06
CA LEU A 287 16.90 -17.89 2.32
C LEU A 287 17.85 -18.87 3.00
N LEU A 288 17.83 -20.16 2.62
CA LEU A 288 18.63 -21.20 3.26
C LEU A 288 20.01 -21.43 2.62
N ASN A 289 20.28 -20.81 1.46
CA ASN A 289 21.50 -21.02 0.66
C ASN A 289 22.60 -19.98 0.92
N LYS A 290 22.37 -19.00 1.81
CA LYS A 290 23.40 -18.00 2.16
C LYS A 290 24.30 -18.57 3.25
N SER A 291 25.53 -18.93 2.88
CA SER A 291 26.60 -19.21 3.85
C SER A 291 26.91 -17.94 4.66
N PRO A 292 27.27 -18.01 5.95
CA PRO A 292 27.45 -16.84 6.81
C PRO A 292 28.57 -15.86 6.40
N LEU A 293 29.37 -16.18 5.37
CA LEU A 293 30.64 -15.53 5.08
C LEU A 293 30.58 -14.27 4.21
N HIS A 294 29.40 -13.79 3.79
CA HIS A 294 29.27 -12.54 3.02
C HIS A 294 28.27 -11.57 3.68
N GLN A 295 28.52 -11.21 4.93
CA GLN A 295 28.08 -9.93 5.46
C GLN A 295 29.17 -8.91 5.13
N ARG A 296 29.06 -8.20 4.00
CA ARG A 296 29.78 -6.93 3.86
C ARG A 296 29.09 -5.93 4.78
N PRO A 297 29.80 -5.23 5.66
CA PRO A 297 29.18 -4.20 6.48
C PRO A 297 28.63 -3.12 5.54
N VAL A 298 27.33 -2.84 5.69
CA VAL A 298 26.73 -1.63 5.12
C VAL A 298 27.37 -0.48 5.89
N SER A 299 28.38 0.16 5.30
CA SER A 299 28.92 1.39 5.85
C SER A 299 27.82 2.45 5.77
N ASN A 300 27.27 2.83 6.91
CA ASN A 300 26.57 4.10 7.06
C ASN A 300 27.59 5.22 6.87
N GLN A 301 27.86 5.60 5.62
CA GLN A 301 28.37 6.92 5.32
C GLN A 301 27.19 7.72 4.78
N VAL A 302 26.53 8.40 5.71
CA VAL A 302 25.84 9.65 5.42
C VAL A 302 26.93 10.57 4.89
N ARG A 303 26.94 10.81 3.57
CA ARG A 303 27.73 11.90 3.01
C ARG A 303 26.96 13.19 3.30
N ASP A 304 27.48 13.92 4.28
CA ASP A 304 27.33 15.36 4.35
C ASP A 304 27.72 15.95 2.99
N ASN A 305 26.74 16.48 2.27
CA ASN A 305 26.96 17.44 1.20
C ASN A 305 26.21 18.72 1.57
N HIS A 306 26.74 19.39 2.60
CA HIS A 306 26.66 20.84 2.67
C HIS A 306 27.88 21.41 1.96
N THR A 307 27.72 21.93 0.74
CA THR A 307 28.47 23.11 0.30
C THR A 307 27.82 23.75 -0.93
N LEU A 308 27.42 25.01 -0.71
CA LEU A 308 27.08 26.12 -1.62
C LEU A 308 25.87 25.96 -2.55
#